data_AF-A0A6A2WJW8-F1
#
_entry.id   AF-A0A6A2WJW8-F1
#
_cell.length_a   1.000
_cell.length_b   1.000
_cell.length_c   1.000
_cell.angle_alpha   90.00
_cell.angle_beta   90.00
_cell.angle_gamma   90.00
#
_symmetry.space_group_name_H-M   'P 1'
#
loop_
_entity.id
_entity.type
_entity.pdbx_description
1 polymer ?
#
loop_
_entity_poly.entity_id
_entity_poly.type
_entity_poly.pdbx_seq_one_letter_code
_entity_poly.pdbx_strand_id
1 'polypeptide(L)'
;METAANCRLESASMRAYYLECLCAVIQDLQFTSFKQLTKAKIKEIFAVLKDVESANIDVSWLRVPLNEISEAFDLVSQLQTFEAKKVKYESSLESVKKELESRMENLAEKEKEAAGAQELVAKTKAQLDDMENEYSQLDKAHSSIASIT
;
A
#
# COMPACT_ATOMS: atom_id res chain seq x y z
N MET A 1 48.80 -15.38 7.51
CA MET A 1 47.70 -16.35 7.53
C MET A 1 48.05 -17.40 8.58
N GLU A 2 47.70 -17.12 9.82
CA GLU A 2 48.02 -17.95 11.00
C GLU A 2 46.69 -18.25 11.71
N THR A 3 45.76 -18.90 11.01
CA THR A 3 44.38 -19.14 11.48
C THR A 3 44.12 -20.57 11.92
N ALA A 4 45.10 -21.47 11.81
CA ALA A 4 44.96 -22.89 12.15
C ALA A 4 45.73 -23.32 13.42
N ALA A 5 46.34 -22.39 14.17
CA ALA A 5 47.17 -22.71 15.33
C ALA A 5 46.40 -23.44 16.46
N ASN A 6 45.07 -23.29 16.51
CA ASN A 6 44.18 -23.93 17.49
C ASN A 6 43.19 -24.93 16.87
N CYS A 7 43.36 -25.33 15.60
CA CYS A 7 42.43 -26.26 14.95
C CYS A 7 42.47 -27.64 15.63
N ARG A 8 41.29 -28.23 15.93
CA ARG A 8 41.19 -29.55 16.59
C ARG A 8 41.45 -30.74 15.65
N LEU A 9 41.68 -30.49 14.37
CA LEU A 9 41.82 -31.53 13.36
C LEU A 9 43.27 -31.99 13.26
N GLU A 10 43.54 -33.23 13.66
CA GLU A 10 44.86 -33.86 13.57
C GLU A 10 45.29 -34.12 12.11
N SER A 11 44.34 -34.55 11.26
CA SER A 11 44.60 -34.88 9.86
C SER A 11 44.83 -33.64 9.00
N ALA A 12 45.98 -33.59 8.32
CA ALA A 12 46.28 -32.55 7.35
C ALA A 12 45.26 -32.48 6.21
N SER A 13 44.77 -33.63 5.74
CA SER A 13 43.76 -33.71 4.69
C SER A 13 42.42 -33.10 5.15
N MET A 14 42.04 -33.31 6.41
CA MET A 14 40.81 -32.69 6.96
C MET A 14 40.98 -31.18 7.10
N ARG A 15 42.15 -30.70 7.54
CA ARG A 15 42.42 -29.25 7.59
C ARG A 15 42.33 -28.62 6.20
N ALA A 16 42.88 -29.27 5.18
CA ALA A 16 42.78 -28.80 3.79
C ALA A 16 41.33 -28.72 3.31
N TYR A 17 40.52 -29.76 3.57
CA TYR A 17 39.10 -29.78 3.22
C TYR A 17 38.31 -28.59 3.78
N TYR A 18 38.44 -28.29 5.08
CA TYR A 18 37.73 -27.14 5.67
C TYR A 18 38.21 -25.80 5.11
N LEU A 19 39.50 -25.67 4.77
CA LEU A 19 40.02 -24.49 4.10
C LEU A 19 39.47 -24.35 2.67
N GLU A 20 39.35 -25.45 1.93
CA GLU A 20 38.71 -25.46 0.60
C GLU A 20 37.24 -25.04 0.68
N CYS A 21 36.49 -25.51 1.67
CA CYS A 21 35.11 -25.07 1.92
C CYS A 21 35.04 -23.56 2.18
N LEU A 22 35.96 -23.00 3.00
CA LEU A 22 36.02 -21.56 3.24
C LEU A 22 36.39 -20.78 1.97
N CYS A 23 37.34 -21.27 1.18
CA CYS A 23 37.69 -20.66 -0.10
C CYS A 23 36.49 -20.62 -1.05
N ALA A 24 35.71 -21.71 -1.13
CA ALA A 24 34.50 -21.77 -1.94
C ALA A 24 33.45 -20.74 -1.46
N VAL A 25 33.23 -20.61 -0.15
CA VAL A 25 32.34 -19.59 0.41
C VAL A 25 32.80 -18.18 0.04
N ILE A 26 34.09 -17.87 0.17
CA ILE A 26 34.64 -16.55 -0.17
C ILE A 26 34.45 -16.27 -1.66
N GLN A 27 34.71 -17.25 -2.51
CA GLN A 27 34.51 -17.13 -3.96
C GLN A 27 33.04 -16.90 -4.29
N ASP A 28 32.12 -17.66 -3.69
CA ASP A 28 30.68 -17.46 -3.87
C ASP A 28 30.27 -16.03 -3.51
N LEU A 29 30.75 -15.49 -2.39
CA LEU A 29 30.43 -14.13 -1.94
C LEU A 29 31.08 -13.04 -2.78
N GLN A 30 32.29 -13.25 -3.30
CA GLN A 30 33.03 -12.26 -4.09
C GLN A 30 32.54 -12.18 -5.54
N PHE A 31 32.22 -13.32 -6.15
CA PHE A 31 31.94 -13.40 -7.57
C PHE A 31 30.45 -13.51 -7.91
N THR A 32 29.59 -13.83 -6.93
CA THR A 32 28.13 -13.83 -7.15
C THR A 32 27.58 -12.43 -6.92
N SER A 33 26.87 -11.90 -7.92
CA SER A 33 26.15 -10.65 -7.72
C SER A 33 25.06 -10.80 -6.66
N PHE A 34 24.81 -9.77 -5.86
CA PHE A 34 23.78 -9.80 -4.82
C PHE A 34 22.40 -10.21 -5.36
N LYS A 35 22.08 -9.85 -6.61
CA LYS A 35 20.81 -10.21 -7.28
C LYS A 35 20.68 -11.70 -7.59
N GLN A 36 21.79 -12.41 -7.76
CA GLN A 36 21.83 -13.85 -8.05
C GLN A 36 21.97 -14.68 -6.77
N LEU A 37 22.45 -14.06 -5.70
CA LEU A 37 22.52 -14.68 -4.39
C LEU A 37 21.11 -14.90 -3.84
N THR A 38 20.91 -16.01 -3.12
CA THR A 38 19.60 -16.37 -2.56
C THR A 38 19.67 -16.50 -1.05
N LYS A 39 18.54 -16.26 -0.36
CA LYS A 39 18.43 -16.49 1.09
C LYS A 39 18.73 -17.94 1.47
N ALA A 40 18.44 -18.90 0.59
CA ALA A 40 18.81 -20.30 0.77
C ALA A 40 20.34 -20.48 0.77
N LYS A 41 21.03 -19.86 -0.20
CA LYS A 41 22.49 -19.91 -0.27
C LYS A 41 23.17 -19.24 0.92
N ILE A 42 22.64 -18.12 1.41
CA ILE A 42 23.13 -17.48 2.65
C ILE A 42 22.99 -18.41 3.86
N LYS A 43 21.85 -19.11 3.99
CA LYS A 43 21.64 -20.10 5.07
C LYS A 43 22.61 -21.28 4.97
N GLU A 44 22.86 -21.77 3.75
CA GLU A 44 23.86 -22.81 3.48
C GLU A 44 25.26 -22.35 3.91
N ILE A 45 25.66 -21.14 3.54
CA ILE A 45 26.95 -20.56 3.95
C ILE A 45 27.04 -20.46 5.47
N PHE A 46 26.00 -20.01 6.17
CA PHE A 46 25.99 -20.00 7.64
C PHE A 46 26.13 -21.40 8.26
N ALA A 47 25.57 -22.43 7.63
CA ALA A 47 25.74 -23.81 8.08
C ALA A 47 27.21 -24.26 7.91
N VAL A 48 27.83 -23.97 6.77
CA VAL A 48 29.26 -24.24 6.53
C VAL A 48 30.13 -23.54 7.57
N LEU A 49 29.88 -22.26 7.89
CA LEU A 49 30.63 -21.55 8.92
C LEU A 49 30.49 -22.23 10.29
N LYS A 50 29.29 -22.69 10.66
CA LYS A 50 29.05 -23.39 11.93
C LYS A 50 29.85 -24.70 12.01
N ASP A 51 29.95 -25.43 10.91
CA ASP A 51 30.73 -26.68 10.86
C ASP A 51 32.24 -26.38 10.99
N VAL A 52 32.71 -25.31 10.33
CA VAL A 52 34.11 -24.84 10.44
C VAL A 52 34.45 -24.38 11.87
N GLU A 53 33.56 -23.62 12.51
CA GLU A 53 33.71 -23.19 13.92
C GLU A 53 33.77 -24.39 14.87
N SER A 54 32.98 -25.43 14.59
CA SER A 54 32.97 -26.67 15.38
C SER A 54 34.31 -27.41 15.32
N ALA A 55 35.10 -27.19 14.26
CA ALA A 55 36.48 -27.66 14.12
C ALA A 55 37.52 -26.75 14.83
N ASN A 56 37.07 -25.74 15.57
CA ASN A 56 37.88 -24.74 16.28
C ASN A 56 38.73 -23.87 15.33
N ILE A 57 38.22 -23.62 14.12
CA ILE A 57 38.80 -22.69 13.16
C ILE A 57 38.08 -21.35 13.30
N ASP A 58 38.84 -20.26 13.45
CA ASP A 58 38.27 -18.92 13.60
C ASP A 58 37.74 -18.38 12.26
N VAL A 59 36.43 -18.14 12.22
CA VAL A 59 35.70 -17.53 11.10
C VAL A 59 34.88 -16.31 11.55
N SER A 60 35.17 -15.76 12.74
CA SER A 60 34.49 -14.57 13.27
C SER A 60 34.54 -13.39 12.31
N TRP A 61 35.64 -13.25 11.57
CA TRP A 61 35.85 -12.23 10.54
C TRP A 61 34.84 -12.30 9.37
N LEU A 62 34.25 -13.47 9.11
CA LEU A 62 33.28 -13.68 8.04
C LEU A 62 31.83 -13.55 8.52
N ARG A 63 31.60 -13.59 9.84
CA ARG A 63 30.26 -13.50 10.45
C ARG A 63 29.62 -12.13 10.23
N VAL A 64 30.37 -11.06 10.45
CA VAL A 64 29.87 -9.68 10.32
C VAL A 64 29.37 -9.39 8.89
N PRO A 65 30.19 -9.54 7.83
CA PRO A 65 29.72 -9.25 6.47
C PRO A 65 28.58 -10.17 6.02
N LEU A 66 28.55 -11.43 6.47
CA LEU A 66 27.42 -12.33 6.17
C LEU A 66 26.11 -11.90 6.84
N ASN A 67 26.18 -11.38 8.07
CA ASN A 67 25.02 -10.84 8.75
C ASN A 67 24.47 -9.60 8.02
N GLU A 68 25.35 -8.69 7.61
CA GLU A 68 24.97 -7.51 6.80
C GLU A 68 24.30 -7.92 5.48
N ILE A 69 24.82 -8.94 4.79
CA ILE A 69 24.21 -9.47 3.57
C ILE A 69 22.82 -10.05 3.87
N SER A 70 22.67 -10.78 4.98
CA SER A 70 21.37 -11.34 5.39
C SER A 70 20.35 -10.23 5.70
N GLU A 71 20.75 -9.18 6.42
CA GLU A 71 19.91 -8.03 6.72
C GLU A 71 19.50 -7.29 5.43
N ALA A 72 20.41 -7.15 4.47
CA ALA A 72 20.11 -6.55 3.17
C ALA A 72 19.02 -7.35 2.42
N PHE A 73 19.00 -8.69 2.49
CA PHE A 73 17.92 -9.48 1.91
C PHE A 73 16.56 -9.19 2.55
N ASP A 74 16.53 -9.06 3.88
CA ASP A 74 15.31 -8.76 4.61
C ASP A 74 14.80 -7.35 4.27
N LEU A 75 15.69 -6.37 4.15
CA LEU A 75 15.36 -5.01 3.72
C LEU A 75 14.82 -4.98 2.28
N VAL A 76 15.42 -5.71 1.35
CA VAL A 76 14.93 -5.80 -0.04
C VAL A 76 13.53 -6.44 -0.10
N SER A 77 13.28 -7.49 0.69
CA SER A 77 11.95 -8.11 0.77
C SER A 77 10.90 -7.14 1.34
N GLN A 78 11.26 -6.36 2.36
CA GLN A 78 10.40 -5.33 2.92
C GLN A 78 10.10 -4.22 1.91
N LEU A 79 11.12 -3.76 1.18
CA LEU A 79 10.97 -2.73 0.14
C LEU A 79 10.01 -3.18 -0.96
N GLN A 80 10.14 -4.41 -1.46
CA GLN A 80 9.23 -4.98 -2.45
C GLN A 80 7.78 -5.03 -1.94
N THR A 81 7.60 -5.44 -0.69
CA THR A 81 6.29 -5.48 -0.05
C THR A 81 5.69 -4.07 0.10
N PHE A 82 6.51 -3.09 0.45
CA PHE A 82 6.11 -1.70 0.57
C PHE A 82 5.72 -1.11 -0.79
N GLU A 83 6.51 -1.36 -1.84
CA GLU A 83 6.21 -0.86 -3.19
C GLU A 83 4.89 -1.44 -3.73
N ALA A 84 4.64 -2.73 -3.49
CA ALA A 84 3.37 -3.36 -3.87
C ALA A 84 2.16 -2.72 -3.13
N LYS A 85 2.32 -2.39 -1.84
CA LYS A 85 1.29 -1.67 -1.08
C LYS A 85 1.08 -0.26 -1.62
N LYS A 86 2.16 0.46 -1.92
CA LYS A 86 2.12 1.82 -2.47
C LYS A 86 1.35 1.87 -3.79
N VAL A 87 1.68 0.99 -4.74
CA VAL A 87 0.96 0.90 -6.03
C VAL A 87 -0.54 0.64 -5.83
N LYS A 88 -0.91 -0.23 -4.88
CA LYS A 88 -2.32 -0.49 -4.55
C LYS A 88 -3.01 0.75 -3.98
N TYR A 89 -2.35 1.48 -3.08
CA TYR A 89 -2.88 2.72 -2.52
C TYR A 89 -3.04 3.81 -3.58
N GLU A 90 -2.06 4.00 -4.47
CA GLU A 90 -2.12 4.97 -5.57
C GLU A 90 -3.31 4.67 -6.49
N SER A 91 -3.51 3.41 -6.88
CA SER A 91 -4.65 2.98 -7.69
C SER A 91 -6.00 3.22 -6.99
N SER A 92 -6.08 2.93 -5.69
CA SER A 92 -7.31 3.14 -4.90
C SER A 92 -7.62 4.63 -4.73
N LEU A 93 -6.59 5.45 -4.49
CA LEU A 93 -6.72 6.90 -4.33
C LEU A 93 -7.24 7.53 -5.62
N GLU A 94 -6.68 7.16 -6.77
CA GLU A 94 -7.13 7.64 -8.07
C GLU A 94 -8.59 7.27 -8.37
N SER A 95 -8.98 6.03 -8.01
CA SER A 95 -10.37 5.58 -8.13
C SER A 95 -11.33 6.40 -7.27
N VAL A 96 -11.00 6.60 -5.99
CA VAL A 96 -11.82 7.40 -5.06
C VAL A 96 -11.91 8.86 -5.51
N LYS A 97 -10.82 9.42 -6.06
CA LYS A 97 -10.82 10.78 -6.59
C LYS A 97 -11.78 10.95 -7.76
N LYS A 98 -11.76 10.02 -8.72
CA LYS A 98 -12.69 10.02 -9.88
C LYS A 98 -14.14 9.86 -9.45
N GLU A 99 -14.41 8.97 -8.50
CA GLU A 99 -15.75 8.78 -7.94
C GLU A 99 -16.23 10.06 -7.25
N LEU A 100 -15.35 10.74 -6.50
CA LEU A 100 -15.69 12.01 -5.86
C LEU A 100 -16.01 13.10 -6.90
N GLU A 101 -15.19 13.25 -7.94
CA GLU A 101 -15.43 14.21 -9.03
C GLU A 101 -16.79 13.98 -9.71
N SER A 102 -17.11 12.71 -10.03
CA SER A 102 -18.41 12.32 -10.59
C SER A 102 -19.59 12.67 -9.67
N ARG A 103 -19.46 12.40 -8.37
CA ARG A 103 -20.50 12.73 -7.37
C ARG A 103 -20.69 14.23 -7.22
N MET A 104 -19.62 15.02 -7.29
CA MET A 104 -19.71 16.48 -7.23
C MET A 104 -20.45 17.05 -8.45
N GLU A 105 -20.17 16.52 -9.64
CA GLU A 105 -20.89 16.91 -10.86
C GLU A 105 -22.38 16.58 -10.78
N ASN A 106 -22.71 15.35 -10.35
CA ASN A 106 -24.10 14.94 -10.18
C ASN A 106 -24.85 15.77 -9.11
N LEU A 107 -24.17 16.10 -8.00
CA LEU A 107 -24.74 16.96 -6.98
C LEU A 107 -25.08 18.34 -7.53
N ALA A 108 -24.17 18.95 -8.29
CA ALA A 108 -24.39 20.27 -8.89
C ALA A 108 -25.57 20.26 -9.88
N GLU A 109 -25.73 19.18 -10.67
CA GLU A 109 -26.90 19.01 -11.54
C GLU A 109 -28.20 18.92 -10.73
N LYS A 110 -28.22 18.10 -9.67
CA LYS A 110 -29.40 17.93 -8.81
C LYS A 110 -29.78 19.22 -8.08
N GLU A 111 -28.79 20.01 -7.64
CA GLU A 111 -29.03 21.32 -7.03
C GLU A 111 -29.68 22.30 -8.03
N LYS A 112 -29.25 22.28 -9.29
CA LYS A 112 -29.86 23.10 -10.35
C LYS A 112 -31.29 22.68 -10.65
N GLU A 113 -31.56 21.38 -10.75
CA GLU A 113 -32.92 20.85 -10.93
C GLU A 113 -33.83 21.24 -9.76
N ALA A 114 -33.33 21.12 -8.52
CA ALA A 114 -34.07 21.49 -7.32
C ALA A 114 -34.43 22.98 -7.30
N ALA A 115 -33.49 23.86 -7.69
CA ALA A 115 -33.75 25.29 -7.80
C ALA A 115 -34.87 25.60 -8.82
N GLY A 116 -34.84 24.94 -9.99
CA GLY A 116 -35.89 25.09 -11.01
C GLY A 116 -37.26 24.60 -10.52
N ALA A 117 -37.30 23.46 -9.81
CA ALA A 117 -38.53 22.96 -9.21
C ALA A 117 -39.09 23.92 -8.14
N GLN A 118 -38.22 24.51 -7.31
CA GLN A 118 -38.62 25.51 -6.31
C GLN A 118 -39.22 26.77 -6.96
N GLU A 119 -38.68 27.23 -8.08
CA GLU A 119 -39.23 28.36 -8.84
C GLU A 119 -40.64 28.06 -9.37
N LEU A 120 -40.86 26.87 -9.93
CA LEU A 120 -42.17 26.44 -10.41
C LEU A 120 -43.20 26.33 -9.27
N VAL A 121 -42.79 25.80 -8.12
CA VAL A 121 -43.64 25.73 -6.92
C VAL A 121 -44.02 27.13 -6.44
N ALA A 122 -43.06 28.06 -6.37
CA ALA A 122 -43.33 29.43 -5.96
C ALA A 122 -44.31 30.14 -6.92
N LYS A 123 -44.12 29.98 -8.23
CA LYS A 123 -45.02 30.53 -9.25
C LYS A 123 -46.43 29.96 -9.14
N THR A 124 -46.56 28.64 -9.00
CA THR A 124 -47.87 27.97 -8.91
C THR A 124 -48.60 28.38 -7.63
N LYS A 125 -47.87 28.54 -6.52
CA LYS A 125 -48.43 29.03 -5.27
C LYS A 125 -48.97 30.44 -5.40
N ALA A 126 -48.22 31.36 -6.01
CA ALA A 126 -48.69 32.72 -6.26
C ALA A 126 -49.96 32.75 -7.13
N GLN A 127 -50.02 31.92 -8.18
CA GLN A 127 -51.22 31.80 -9.01
C GLN A 127 -52.43 31.27 -8.24
N LEU A 128 -52.22 30.31 -7.33
CA LEU A 128 -53.28 29.79 -6.46
C LEU A 128 -53.79 30.87 -5.50
N ASP A 129 -52.88 31.62 -4.86
CA ASP A 129 -53.23 32.70 -3.94
C ASP A 129 -54.07 33.79 -4.66
N ASP A 130 -53.73 34.14 -5.90
CA ASP A 130 -54.49 35.08 -6.74
C ASP A 130 -55.91 34.55 -7.03
N MET A 131 -56.04 33.28 -7.45
CA MET A 131 -57.33 32.65 -7.73
C MET A 131 -58.22 32.55 -6.48
N GLU A 132 -57.65 32.20 -5.32
CA GLU A 132 -58.38 32.14 -4.05
C GLU A 132 -58.92 33.52 -3.64
N ASN A 133 -58.13 34.58 -3.85
CA ASN A 133 -58.57 35.94 -3.60
C ASN A 133 -59.70 36.38 -4.55
N GLU A 134 -59.59 36.11 -5.85
CA GLU A 134 -60.65 36.40 -6.83
C GLU A 134 -61.95 35.64 -6.48
N TYR A 135 -61.84 34.36 -6.15
CA TYR A 135 -62.98 33.54 -5.73
C TYR A 135 -63.68 34.11 -4.49
N SER A 136 -62.91 34.52 -3.47
CA SER A 136 -63.46 35.14 -2.26
C SER A 136 -64.20 36.45 -2.54
N GLN A 137 -63.72 37.25 -3.50
CA GLN A 137 -64.41 38.48 -3.92
C GLN A 137 -65.74 38.17 -4.63
N LEU A 138 -65.74 37.20 -5.55
CA LEU A 138 -66.94 36.74 -6.25
C LEU A 138 -67.99 36.19 -5.29
N ASP A 139 -67.58 35.38 -4.32
CA ASP A 139 -68.49 34.78 -3.33
C ASP A 139 -69.16 35.83 -2.43
N LYS A 140 -68.41 36.87 -2.01
CA LYS A 140 -68.95 38.03 -1.28
C LYS A 140 -69.95 38.82 -2.12
N ALA A 141 -69.65 39.04 -3.40
CA ALA A 141 -70.53 39.74 -4.32
C ALA A 141 -71.83 38.94 -4.54
N HIS A 142 -71.73 37.63 -4.75
CA HIS A 142 -72.87 36.72 -4.88
C HIS A 142 -73.77 36.77 -3.65
N SER A 143 -73.18 36.64 -2.45
CA SER A 143 -73.91 36.72 -1.18
C SER A 143 -74.62 38.07 -0.97
N SER A 144 -73.99 39.17 -1.41
CA SER A 144 -74.58 40.52 -1.35
C SER A 144 -75.78 40.66 -2.29
N ILE A 145 -75.69 40.15 -3.52
CA ILE A 145 -76.78 40.18 -4.50
C ILE A 145 -77.95 39.32 -4.02
N ALA A 146 -77.66 38.10 -3.56
CA ALA A 146 -78.67 37.16 -3.07
C ALA A 146 -79.46 37.68 -1.86
N SER A 147 -78.92 38.66 -1.12
CA SER A 147 -79.61 39.26 0.03
C SER A 147 -80.59 40.39 -0.35
N ILE A 148 -80.59 40.84 -1.61
CA ILE A 148 -81.43 41.95 -2.11
C ILE A 148 -82.63 41.43 -2.93
N THR A 149 -82.50 40.26 -3.54
CA THR A 149 -83.59 39.50 -4.19
C THR A 149 -84.34 38.61 -3.21
#